data_AF-A0A0B5APB5-F1
#
_entry.id   AF-A0A0B5APB5-F1
#
_cell.length_a   1.000
_cell.length_b   1.000
_cell.length_c   1.000
_cell.angle_alpha   90.00
_cell.angle_beta   90.00
_cell.angle_gamma   90.00
#
_symmetry.space_group_name_H-M   'P 1'
#
loop_
_entity.id
_entity.type
_entity.pdbx_description
1 polymer ?
#
loop_
_entity_poly.entity_id
_entity_poly.type
_entity_poly.pdbx_seq_one_letter_code
_entity_poly.pdbx_strand_id
1 'polypeptide(L)'
;MENQNSYTIVWQPEGIEHLKGKNPSYLFLESVKVDPNFLEIMISDLSGHTVRIVYDQACAADYAVWYFEYDTHDGRMDLRYDLDVQFPTDYDNTKPYFMKTYNAPKLEVYKRSLTLADAIPKAEIHTYSTINEFFRVISEYDPVITIYEG
;
A
#
# COMPACT_ATOMS: atom_id res chain seq x y z
N MET A 1 13.30 -20.89 -13.43
CA MET A 1 12.29 -19.90 -12.98
C MET A 1 12.83 -18.57 -13.40
N GLU A 2 12.13 -17.86 -14.30
CA GLU A 2 12.52 -16.49 -14.64
C GLU A 2 12.52 -15.66 -13.36
N ASN A 3 13.64 -14.99 -13.07
CA ASN A 3 13.65 -13.89 -12.14
C ASN A 3 12.78 -12.81 -12.77
N GLN A 4 11.50 -12.76 -12.40
CA GLN A 4 10.72 -11.56 -12.65
C GLN A 4 11.33 -10.48 -11.77
N ASN A 5 11.99 -9.51 -12.39
CA ASN A 5 12.56 -8.38 -11.66
C ASN A 5 11.44 -7.68 -10.90
N SER A 6 11.72 -7.27 -9.66
CA SER A 6 10.81 -6.41 -8.89
C SER A 6 10.48 -5.18 -9.72
N TYR A 7 9.22 -4.78 -9.73
CA TYR A 7 8.81 -3.52 -10.34
C TYR A 7 7.75 -2.84 -9.49
N THR A 8 7.77 -1.52 -9.49
CA THR A 8 6.84 -0.67 -8.74
C THR A 8 6.02 0.15 -9.73
N ILE A 9 4.72 0.22 -9.48
CA ILE A 9 3.79 1.04 -10.25
C ILE A 9 3.15 2.09 -9.35
N VAL A 10 2.77 3.22 -9.96
CA VAL A 10 1.79 4.13 -9.37
C VAL A 10 0.43 3.44 -9.32
N TRP A 11 -0.27 3.59 -8.20
CA TRP A 11 -1.55 2.94 -7.94
C TRP A 11 -2.57 3.97 -7.46
N GLN A 12 -3.71 4.08 -8.16
CA GLN A 12 -4.80 5.01 -7.87
C GLN A 12 -6.10 4.21 -7.63
N PRO A 13 -6.23 3.53 -6.48
CA PRO A 13 -7.41 2.74 -6.15
C PRO A 13 -8.67 3.60 -6.07
N GLU A 14 -9.83 2.98 -6.33
CA GLU A 14 -11.13 3.60 -6.09
C GLU A 14 -11.23 4.08 -4.62
N GLY A 15 -11.81 5.27 -4.41
CA GLY A 15 -11.92 5.91 -3.10
C GLY A 15 -10.73 6.80 -2.74
N ILE A 16 -9.61 6.74 -3.47
CA ILE A 16 -8.47 7.62 -3.22
C ILE A 16 -8.77 9.09 -3.57
N GLU A 17 -9.72 9.35 -4.46
CA GLU A 17 -10.17 10.69 -4.88
C GLU A 17 -10.84 11.52 -3.77
N HIS A 18 -11.15 10.87 -2.64
CA HIS A 18 -11.59 11.54 -1.42
C HIS A 18 -10.46 12.38 -0.80
N LEU A 19 -9.20 11.96 -0.96
CA LEU A 19 -8.05 12.80 -0.65
C LEU A 19 -7.87 13.87 -1.75
N LYS A 20 -7.54 15.10 -1.35
CA LYS A 20 -7.17 16.23 -2.22
C LYS A 20 -5.66 16.41 -2.32
N GLY A 21 -4.91 15.87 -1.37
CA GLY A 21 -3.45 15.84 -1.40
C GLY A 21 -2.91 14.92 -2.50
N LYS A 22 -2.42 15.49 -3.61
CA LYS A 22 -1.94 14.70 -4.77
C LYS A 22 -0.67 13.90 -4.51
N ASN A 23 0.24 14.48 -3.72
CA ASN A 23 1.55 13.91 -3.43
C ASN A 23 1.58 13.37 -2.00
N PRO A 24 2.38 12.32 -1.73
CA PRO A 24 2.70 11.87 -0.37
C PRO A 24 3.00 12.99 0.63
N SER A 25 3.66 14.06 0.17
CA SER A 25 3.98 15.25 0.97
C SER A 25 2.79 16.00 1.55
N TYR A 26 1.58 15.74 1.08
CA TYR A 26 0.34 16.37 1.56
C TYR A 26 -0.51 15.44 2.43
N LEU A 27 -0.01 14.23 2.71
CA LEU A 27 -0.72 13.19 3.44
C LEU A 27 -0.11 12.99 4.83
N PHE A 28 -0.94 12.57 5.78
CA PHE A 28 -0.58 12.28 7.16
C PHE A 28 -1.16 10.92 7.56
N LEU A 29 -0.34 10.07 8.18
CA LEU A 29 -0.84 8.85 8.80
C LEU A 29 -1.46 9.22 10.15
N GLU A 30 -2.76 9.00 10.31
CA GLU A 30 -3.46 9.33 11.56
C GLU A 30 -3.45 8.16 12.54
N SER A 31 -3.73 6.97 12.04
CA SER A 31 -3.75 5.77 12.88
C SER A 31 -3.58 4.49 12.07
N VAL A 32 -3.15 3.45 12.77
CA VAL A 32 -3.14 2.06 12.28
C VAL A 32 -3.77 1.20 13.37
N LYS A 33 -4.78 0.42 13.00
CA LYS A 33 -5.44 -0.53 13.88
C LYS A 33 -5.30 -1.94 13.33
N VAL A 34 -4.77 -2.82 14.15
CA VAL A 34 -4.60 -4.23 13.83
C VAL A 34 -5.58 -5.04 14.67
N ASP A 35 -6.39 -5.85 14.01
CA ASP A 35 -7.33 -6.81 14.58
C ASP A 35 -7.07 -8.20 13.93
N PRO A 36 -7.39 -9.31 14.60
CA PRO A 36 -7.29 -10.63 13.98
C PRO A 36 -8.04 -10.76 12.64
N ASN A 37 -9.11 -9.99 12.43
CA ASN A 37 -9.94 -10.06 11.23
C ASN A 37 -9.66 -8.95 10.23
N PHE A 38 -8.96 -7.89 10.62
CA PHE A 38 -8.69 -6.79 9.71
C PHE A 38 -7.46 -5.97 10.06
N LEU A 39 -6.90 -5.32 9.05
CA LEU A 39 -5.99 -4.18 9.20
C LEU A 39 -6.70 -2.92 8.71
N GLU A 40 -6.65 -1.86 9.50
CA GLU A 40 -7.18 -0.55 9.17
C GLU A 40 -6.07 0.50 9.23
N ILE A 41 -6.02 1.36 8.22
CA ILE A 41 -5.10 2.50 8.12
C ILE A 41 -5.96 3.75 7.87
N MET A 42 -5.74 4.79 8.66
CA MET A 42 -6.36 6.10 8.44
C MET A 42 -5.32 7.09 7.93
N ILE A 43 -5.61 7.71 6.79
CA ILE A 43 -4.75 8.73 6.17
C ILE A 43 -5.58 9.98 5.91
N SER A 44 -5.05 11.13 6.27
CA SER A 44 -5.67 12.43 5.97
C SER A 44 -4.81 13.31 5.11
N ASP A 45 -5.42 14.33 4.52
CA ASP A 45 -4.72 15.40 3.79
C ASP A 45 -4.68 16.72 4.55
N LEU A 46 -3.91 17.69 4.02
CA LEU A 46 -3.83 19.06 4.56
C LEU A 46 -5.17 19.81 4.65
N SER A 47 -6.20 19.37 3.91
CA SER A 47 -7.54 19.96 3.93
C SER A 47 -8.48 19.26 4.92
N GLY A 48 -7.98 18.27 5.67
CA GLY A 48 -8.74 17.50 6.66
C GLY A 48 -9.64 16.42 6.06
N HIS A 49 -9.48 16.05 4.78
CA HIS A 49 -10.17 14.87 4.25
C HIS A 49 -9.45 13.62 4.73
N THR A 50 -10.20 12.68 5.30
CA THR A 50 -9.65 11.43 5.81
C THR A 50 -10.23 10.24 5.05
N VAL A 51 -9.36 9.33 4.65
CA VAL A 51 -9.75 8.03 4.11
C VAL A 51 -9.39 6.92 5.07
N ARG A 52 -10.26 5.91 5.12
CA ARG A 52 -10.09 4.66 5.83
C ARG A 52 -9.78 3.57 4.82
N ILE A 53 -8.62 2.93 4.97
CA ILE A 53 -8.12 1.85 4.11
C ILE A 53 -8.19 0.55 4.92
N VAL A 54 -8.97 -0.42 4.46
CA VAL A 54 -9.29 -1.64 5.22
C VAL A 54 -8.94 -2.89 4.43
N TYR A 55 -8.19 -3.78 5.08
CA TYR A 55 -7.94 -5.15 4.65
C TYR A 55 -8.75 -6.09 5.53
N ASP A 56 -9.86 -6.60 5.03
CA ASP A 56 -10.81 -7.44 5.78
C ASP A 56 -11.26 -8.69 5.00
N GLN A 57 -10.57 -9.03 3.91
CA GLN A 57 -10.90 -10.20 3.10
C GLN A 57 -10.19 -11.45 3.62
N ALA A 58 -10.88 -12.59 3.50
CA ALA A 58 -10.24 -13.89 3.66
C ALA A 58 -9.17 -14.07 2.59
N CYS A 59 -8.00 -14.55 2.98
CA CYS A 59 -6.91 -14.84 2.06
C CYS A 59 -6.33 -16.24 2.31
N ALA A 60 -5.54 -16.73 1.35
CA ALA A 60 -4.96 -18.07 1.37
C ALA A 60 -4.05 -18.35 2.59
N ALA A 61 -3.56 -17.31 3.26
CA ALA A 61 -2.67 -17.40 4.41
C ALA A 61 -3.38 -17.52 5.78
N ASP A 62 -4.71 -17.57 5.83
CA ASP A 62 -5.53 -17.50 7.05
C ASP A 62 -5.42 -16.18 7.86
N TYR A 63 -4.84 -15.11 7.29
CA TYR A 63 -4.72 -13.79 7.92
C TYR A 63 -5.08 -12.67 6.95
N ALA A 64 -5.81 -11.63 7.38
CA ALA A 64 -6.14 -10.49 6.50
C ALA A 64 -4.89 -9.82 5.89
N VAL A 65 -3.74 -9.85 6.58
CA VAL A 65 -2.44 -9.31 6.16
C VAL A 65 -1.31 -10.21 6.64
N TRP A 66 -0.30 -10.48 5.79
CA TRP A 66 0.80 -11.40 6.15
C TRP A 66 1.97 -10.68 6.81
N TYR A 67 2.17 -9.41 6.45
CA TYR A 67 3.24 -8.57 6.96
C TYR A 67 2.91 -7.09 6.73
N PHE A 68 3.29 -6.25 7.69
CA PHE A 68 3.33 -4.80 7.50
C PHE A 68 4.62 -4.22 8.06
N GLU A 69 4.99 -3.06 7.52
CA GLU A 69 6.20 -2.32 7.89
C GLU A 69 5.83 -0.85 8.04
N TYR A 70 6.30 -0.24 9.13
CA TYR A 70 6.24 1.19 9.37
C TYR A 70 7.66 1.69 9.53
N ASP A 71 8.00 2.77 8.82
CA ASP A 71 9.29 3.45 8.99
C ASP A 71 9.14 4.93 8.60
N THR A 72 9.99 5.77 9.19
CA THR A 72 10.11 7.20 8.92
C THR A 72 11.29 7.55 8.02
N HIS A 73 12.22 6.61 7.79
CA HIS A 73 13.46 6.88 7.06
C HIS A 73 13.24 7.14 5.56
N ASP A 74 12.23 6.50 4.96
CA ASP A 74 11.85 6.70 3.55
C ASP A 74 10.47 7.40 3.41
N GLY A 75 10.11 8.27 4.35
CA GLY A 75 9.03 9.24 4.12
C GLY A 75 9.30 10.06 2.85
N ARG A 76 8.28 10.70 2.27
CA ARG A 76 8.43 11.52 1.05
C ARG A 76 8.95 10.77 -0.17
N MET A 77 8.36 9.62 -0.50
CA MET A 77 8.71 8.89 -1.73
C MET A 77 8.52 9.74 -3.01
N ASP A 78 7.76 10.83 -2.96
CA ASP A 78 7.69 11.82 -4.05
C ASP A 78 9.03 12.49 -4.37
N LEU A 79 9.98 12.50 -3.44
CA LEU A 79 11.32 13.08 -3.63
C LEU A 79 12.37 12.05 -4.08
N ARG A 80 12.00 10.77 -4.19
CA ARG A 80 12.93 9.68 -4.51
C ARG A 80 13.00 9.47 -6.02
N TYR A 81 13.91 10.20 -6.64
CA TYR A 81 14.20 10.13 -8.09
C TYR A 81 14.92 8.83 -8.51
N ASP A 82 15.40 8.05 -7.53
CA ASP A 82 16.09 6.78 -7.72
C ASP A 82 15.14 5.58 -7.84
N LEU A 83 13.85 5.78 -7.55
CA LEU A 83 12.84 4.73 -7.72
C LEU A 83 12.42 4.64 -9.18
N ASP A 84 12.65 3.49 -9.79
CA ASP A 84 12.10 3.13 -11.10
C ASP A 84 10.60 2.81 -10.94
N VAL A 85 9.77 3.87 -10.94
CA VAL A 85 8.32 3.79 -10.80
C VAL A 85 7.66 3.92 -12.17
N GLN A 86 6.83 2.93 -12.50
CA GLN A 86 6.06 2.91 -13.74
C GLN A 86 4.71 3.61 -13.55
N PHE A 87 4.32 4.40 -14.54
CA PHE A 87 3.01 5.07 -14.57
C PHE A 87 2.08 4.29 -15.51
N PRO A 88 0.95 3.75 -15.00
CA PRO A 88 -0.07 3.13 -15.84
C PRO A 88 -0.60 4.08 -16.92
N THR A 89 -1.14 3.54 -18.01
CA THR A 89 -1.63 4.34 -19.15
C THR A 89 -2.81 5.23 -18.78
N ASP A 90 -3.59 4.83 -17.79
CA ASP A 90 -4.75 5.53 -17.24
C ASP A 90 -4.42 6.42 -16.03
N TYR A 91 -3.13 6.63 -15.75
CA TYR A 91 -2.68 7.51 -14.67
C TYR A 91 -3.24 8.93 -14.81
N ASP A 92 -3.90 9.40 -13.74
CA ASP A 92 -4.45 10.74 -13.64
C ASP A 92 -3.61 11.58 -12.67
N ASN A 93 -2.82 12.52 -13.22
CA ASN A 93 -1.97 13.42 -12.45
C ASN A 93 -2.75 14.45 -11.59
N THR A 94 -4.09 14.44 -11.67
CA THR A 94 -4.95 15.27 -10.83
C THR A 94 -5.42 14.56 -9.57
N LYS A 95 -5.29 13.23 -9.51
CA LYS A 95 -5.67 12.42 -8.36
C LYS A 95 -4.46 12.09 -7.48
N PRO A 96 -4.68 11.84 -6.18
CA PRO A 96 -3.67 11.23 -5.31
C PRO A 96 -3.25 9.86 -5.81
N TYR A 97 -2.15 9.36 -5.28
CA TYR A 97 -1.66 8.03 -5.61
C TYR A 97 -0.90 7.39 -4.44
N PHE A 98 -0.89 6.07 -4.44
CA PHE A 98 0.01 5.23 -3.67
C PHE A 98 0.91 4.44 -4.62
N MET A 99 1.74 3.56 -4.07
CA MET A 99 2.57 2.67 -4.90
C MET A 99 2.26 1.22 -4.61
N LYS A 100 2.42 0.38 -5.64
CA LYS A 100 2.29 -1.07 -5.55
C LYS A 100 3.52 -1.72 -6.16
N THR A 101 4.16 -2.61 -5.41
CA THR A 101 5.35 -3.33 -5.85
C THR A 101 5.03 -4.82 -6.02
N TYR A 102 5.44 -5.36 -7.16
CA TYR A 102 5.30 -6.75 -7.53
C TYR A 102 6.65 -7.45 -7.53
N ASN A 103 6.65 -8.78 -7.33
CA ASN A 103 7.84 -9.63 -7.41
C ASN A 103 9.01 -9.16 -6.53
N ALA A 104 8.71 -8.55 -5.39
CA ALA A 104 9.76 -8.02 -4.54
C ALA A 104 10.61 -9.15 -3.93
N PRO A 105 11.96 -9.05 -3.95
CA PRO A 105 12.85 -10.05 -3.36
C PRO A 105 12.56 -10.32 -1.89
N LYS A 106 12.00 -9.35 -1.15
CA LYS A 106 11.59 -9.56 0.23
C LYS A 106 10.51 -10.63 0.40
N LEU A 107 9.76 -10.97 -0.65
CA LEU A 107 8.77 -12.05 -0.61
C LEU A 107 9.42 -13.44 -0.61
N GLU A 108 10.69 -13.55 -1.03
CA GLU A 108 11.42 -14.83 -1.07
C GLU A 108 11.52 -15.50 0.30
N VAL A 109 11.55 -14.71 1.38
CA VAL A 109 11.63 -15.26 2.75
C VAL A 109 10.39 -16.08 3.11
N TYR A 110 9.25 -15.77 2.50
CA TYR A 110 7.99 -16.46 2.74
C TYR A 110 7.82 -17.72 1.89
N LYS A 111 8.60 -17.92 0.81
CA LYS A 111 8.43 -19.06 -0.12
C LYS A 111 8.61 -20.43 0.52
N ARG A 112 9.28 -20.49 1.67
CA ARG A 112 9.46 -21.72 2.43
C ARG A 112 8.29 -22.04 3.36
N SER A 113 7.34 -21.12 3.53
CA SER A 113 6.14 -21.34 4.31
C SER A 113 5.14 -22.15 3.49
N LEU A 114 4.75 -23.33 3.99
CA LEU A 114 3.74 -24.18 3.36
C LEU A 114 2.36 -23.50 3.30
N THR A 115 2.07 -22.59 4.23
CA THR A 115 0.79 -21.85 4.26
C THR A 115 0.77 -20.64 3.32
N LEU A 116 1.95 -20.10 2.95
CA LEU A 116 2.04 -18.92 2.09
C LEU A 116 2.45 -19.25 0.65
N ALA A 117 2.89 -20.47 0.37
CA ALA A 117 3.44 -20.87 -0.93
C ALA A 117 2.48 -20.57 -2.09
N ASP A 118 1.18 -20.82 -1.91
CA ASP A 118 0.14 -20.59 -2.93
C ASP A 118 -0.28 -19.12 -3.03
N ALA A 119 -0.03 -18.34 -1.98
CA ALA A 119 -0.41 -16.95 -1.87
C ALA A 119 0.66 -16.03 -2.48
N ILE A 120 1.94 -16.36 -2.29
CA ILE A 120 3.10 -15.56 -2.74
C ILE A 120 3.08 -15.16 -4.21
N PRO A 121 2.69 -16.03 -5.18
CA PRO A 121 2.63 -15.63 -6.58
C PRO A 121 1.63 -14.50 -6.86
N LYS A 122 0.68 -14.26 -5.96
CA LYS A 122 -0.34 -13.20 -6.05
C LYS A 122 -0.03 -12.02 -5.13
N ALA A 123 1.07 -12.09 -4.38
CA ALA A 123 1.36 -11.13 -3.33
C ALA A 123 1.91 -9.83 -3.90
N GLU A 124 1.37 -8.75 -3.37
CA GLU A 124 1.67 -7.37 -3.74
C GLU A 124 2.08 -6.61 -2.47
N ILE A 125 2.96 -5.62 -2.64
CA ILE A 125 3.33 -4.71 -1.55
C ILE A 125 2.67 -3.36 -1.82
N HIS A 126 1.70 -3.02 -0.99
CA HIS A 126 1.02 -1.73 -1.05
C HIS A 126 1.79 -0.75 -0.16
N THR A 127 2.26 0.36 -0.74
CA THR A 127 3.05 1.36 -0.03
C THR A 127 2.28 2.66 0.06
N TYR A 128 1.96 3.03 1.29
CA TYR A 128 1.31 4.29 1.67
C TYR A 128 2.38 5.23 2.20
N SER A 129 2.81 6.18 1.38
CA SER A 129 3.77 7.20 1.80
C SER A 129 3.06 8.49 2.17
N THR A 130 3.54 9.11 3.24
CA THR A 130 3.07 10.38 3.77
C THR A 130 4.22 11.38 3.80
N ILE A 131 3.98 12.54 4.41
CA ILE A 131 5.00 13.56 4.59
C ILE A 131 6.15 13.11 5.50
N ASN A 132 5.88 12.21 6.45
CA ASN A 132 6.82 11.86 7.54
C ASN A 132 7.21 10.38 7.53
N GLU A 133 6.36 9.50 6.98
CA GLU A 133 6.52 8.06 7.09
C GLU A 133 6.10 7.34 5.81
N PHE A 134 6.38 6.04 5.79
CA PHE A 134 5.65 5.11 4.94
C PHE A 134 5.08 3.98 5.78
N PHE A 135 4.00 3.41 5.27
CA PHE A 135 3.42 2.17 5.74
C PHE A 135 3.31 1.20 4.57
N ARG A 136 3.85 -0.01 4.71
CA ARG A 136 3.79 -1.05 3.68
C ARG A 136 2.96 -2.23 4.17
N VAL A 137 2.13 -2.76 3.30
CA VAL A 137 1.31 -3.95 3.56
C VAL A 137 1.61 -5.00 2.49
N ILE A 138 1.80 -6.25 2.91
CA ILE A 138 1.89 -7.40 2.00
C ILE A 138 0.55 -8.13 2.03
N SER A 139 -0.10 -8.19 0.87
CA SER A 139 -1.44 -8.77 0.67
C SER A 139 -1.53 -9.44 -0.70
N GLU A 140 -2.47 -10.38 -0.88
CA GLU A 140 -2.84 -10.93 -2.20
C GLU A 140 -4.09 -10.28 -2.80
N TYR A 141 -4.61 -9.23 -2.16
CA TYR A 141 -5.81 -8.51 -2.58
C TYR A 141 -5.74 -7.03 -2.21
N ASP A 142 -6.49 -6.22 -2.95
CA ASP A 142 -6.63 -4.78 -2.71
C ASP A 142 -7.53 -4.46 -1.51
N PRO A 143 -7.15 -3.47 -0.68
CA PRO A 143 -8.00 -3.01 0.40
C PRO A 143 -9.23 -2.26 -0.12
N VAL A 144 -10.23 -2.15 0.73
CA VAL A 144 -11.36 -1.23 0.52
C VAL A 144 -10.98 0.15 1.04
N ILE A 145 -11.17 1.19 0.22
CA ILE A 145 -10.94 2.58 0.62
C ILE A 145 -12.29 3.31 0.70
N THR A 146 -12.54 3.94 1.84
CA THR A 146 -13.79 4.67 2.10
C THR A 146 -13.51 6.03 2.73
N ILE A 147 -14.43 6.98 2.56
CA ILE A 147 -14.41 8.24 3.31
C ILE A 147 -14.62 7.96 4.80
N TYR A 148 -13.85 8.64 5.65
CA TYR A 148 -14.10 8.68 7.08
C TYR A 148 -14.77 10.02 7.43
N GLU A 149 -16.07 9.98 7.67
CA GLU A 149 -16.82 11.10 8.24
C GLU A 149 -16.79 10.94 9.76
N GLY A 150 -15.93 11.73 10.42
CA GLY A 150 -15.79 11.73 11.88
C GLY A 150 -17.03 12.22 12.62
#